data_AF-A0A7C7DTZ7-F1
#
_entry.id   AF-A0A7C7DTZ7-F1
#
_cell.length_a   1.000
_cell.length_b   1.000
_cell.length_c   1.000
_cell.angle_alpha   90.00
_cell.angle_beta   90.00
_cell.angle_gamma   90.00
#
_symmetry.space_group_name_H-M   'P 1'
#
loop_
_entity.id
_entity.type
_entity.pdbx_description
1 polymer ?
#
loop_
_entity_poly.entity_id
_entity_poly.type
_entity_poly.pdbx_seq_one_letter_code
_entity_poly.pdbx_strand_id
1 'polypeptide(L)'
;MAELIKVSAQSRTTAVAGAIAGIMREQGYAEIQAIGAAAINQAIKAVTIARGYVHDDGFDLVLVPYFTEVEIEGAERTAIRMVIHKQPVTTNGLTH
;
A
#
# COMPACT_ATOMS: atom_id res chain seq x y z
N MET A 1 6.57 -9.50 11.95
CA MET A 1 5.88 -8.20 12.08
C MET A 1 5.65 -7.67 10.68
N ALA A 2 4.52 -7.05 10.42
CA ALA A 2 4.24 -6.36 9.16
C ALA A 2 5.26 -5.25 8.89
N GLU A 3 5.82 -5.18 7.68
CA GLU A 3 6.63 -4.01 7.30
C GLU A 3 5.69 -2.80 7.11
N LEU A 4 5.91 -1.75 7.92
CA LEU A 4 5.08 -0.55 7.93
C LEU A 4 5.69 0.54 7.04
N ILE A 5 4.98 0.87 5.96
CA ILE A 5 5.33 1.94 5.04
C ILE A 5 4.57 3.22 5.42
N LYS A 6 5.29 4.23 5.89
CA LYS A 6 4.70 5.56 6.17
C LYS A 6 4.69 6.40 4.91
N VAL A 7 3.52 6.88 4.51
CA VAL A 7 3.34 7.71 3.31
C VAL A 7 2.87 9.10 3.71
N SER A 8 3.49 10.13 3.13
CA SER A 8 3.12 11.53 3.28
C SER A 8 2.72 12.13 1.94
N ALA A 9 2.27 13.39 1.95
CA ALA A 9 1.96 14.12 0.72
C ALA A 9 3.19 14.27 -0.20
N GLN A 10 4.39 14.33 0.37
CA GLN A 10 5.67 14.50 -0.33
C GLN A 10 6.30 13.16 -0.76
N SER A 11 5.74 12.02 -0.35
CA SER A 11 6.23 10.72 -0.78
C SER A 11 6.18 10.59 -2.29
N ARG A 12 7.31 10.20 -2.90
CA ARG A 12 7.37 9.90 -4.33
C ARG A 12 6.70 8.56 -4.60
N THR A 13 5.57 8.59 -5.28
CA THR A 13 4.72 7.43 -5.57
C THR A 13 5.49 6.23 -6.12
N THR A 14 6.41 6.45 -7.07
CA THR A 14 7.20 5.36 -7.68
C THR A 14 8.21 4.73 -6.71
N ALA A 15 8.75 5.50 -5.77
CA ALA A 15 9.64 4.94 -4.74
C ALA A 15 8.86 4.06 -3.76
N VAL A 16 7.68 4.52 -3.34
CA VAL A 16 6.77 3.74 -2.48
C VAL A 16 6.31 2.47 -3.21
N ALA A 17 5.99 2.57 -4.51
CA ALA A 17 5.60 1.41 -5.32
C ALA A 17 6.71 0.36 -5.42
N GLY A 18 7.97 0.79 -5.62
CA GLY A 18 9.11 -0.11 -5.63
C GLY A 18 9.31 -0.83 -4.30
N ALA A 19 9.17 -0.11 -3.18
CA ALA A 19 9.24 -0.69 -1.85
C ALA A 19 8.13 -1.73 -1.62
N ILE A 20 6.88 -1.41 -1.98
CA ILE A 20 5.75 -2.34 -1.92
C ILE A 20 6.08 -3.60 -2.74
N ALA A 21 6.47 -3.45 -4.01
CA ALA A 21 6.74 -4.61 -4.87
C ALA A 21 7.86 -5.51 -4.32
N GLY A 22 8.93 -4.93 -3.78
CA GLY A 22 10.00 -5.69 -3.10
C GLY A 22 9.47 -6.49 -1.91
N ILE A 23 8.76 -5.83 -0.98
CA ILE A 23 8.20 -6.48 0.21
C ILE A 23 7.21 -7.59 -0.20
N MET A 24 6.36 -7.36 -1.19
CA MET A 24 5.34 -8.34 -1.60
C MET A 24 5.95 -9.58 -2.26
N ARG A 25 7.12 -9.48 -2.91
CA ARG A 25 7.85 -10.64 -3.44
C ARG A 25 8.40 -11.53 -2.34
N GLU A 26 8.89 -10.93 -1.27
CA GLU A 26 9.57 -11.64 -0.17
C GLU A 26 8.59 -12.13 0.89
N GLN A 27 7.66 -11.26 1.32
CA GLN A 27 6.83 -11.47 2.50
C GLN A 27 5.35 -11.70 2.16
N GLY A 28 4.88 -11.20 1.01
CA GLY A 28 3.48 -11.31 0.60
C GLY A 28 2.48 -10.52 1.45
N TYR A 29 2.97 -9.66 2.35
CA TYR A 29 2.19 -8.84 3.27
C TYR A 29 2.92 -7.53 3.57
N ALA A 30 2.20 -6.40 3.55
CA ALA A 30 2.71 -5.10 3.98
C ALA A 30 1.58 -4.23 4.56
N GLU A 31 1.94 -3.21 5.32
CA GLU A 31 1.00 -2.19 5.78
C GLU A 31 1.43 -0.80 5.36
N ILE A 32 0.48 0.03 4.95
CA ILE A 32 0.69 1.45 4.71
C ILE A 32 -0.04 2.25 5.79
N GLN A 33 0.61 3.29 6.31
CA GLN A 33 -0.04 4.33 7.09
C GLN A 33 0.02 5.67 6.34
N ALA A 34 -1.13 6.30 6.17
CA ALA A 34 -1.25 7.61 5.54
C ALA A 34 -2.23 8.50 6.31
N ILE A 35 -1.93 9.80 6.35
CA ILE A 35 -2.72 10.80 7.08
C ILE A 35 -2.99 11.99 6.18
N GLY A 36 -4.27 12.33 6.06
CA GLY A 36 -4.73 13.39 5.17
C GLY A 36 -4.84 12.97 3.70
N ALA A 37 -5.71 13.66 2.97
CA ALA A 37 -6.11 13.30 1.61
C ALA A 37 -4.93 13.16 0.63
N ALA A 38 -3.94 14.04 0.72
CA ALA A 38 -2.78 14.01 -0.15
C ALA A 38 -1.92 12.75 0.06
N ALA A 39 -1.65 12.37 1.31
CA ALA A 39 -0.89 11.16 1.62
C ALA A 39 -1.65 9.89 1.20
N ILE A 40 -2.96 9.86 1.42
CA ILE A 40 -3.82 8.74 1.01
C ILE A 40 -3.78 8.58 -0.52
N ASN A 41 -3.91 9.67 -1.27
CA ASN A 41 -3.79 9.65 -2.73
C ASN A 41 -2.42 9.09 -3.18
N GLN A 42 -1.33 9.45 -2.51
CA GLN A 42 -0.01 8.90 -2.82
C GLN A 42 0.09 7.41 -2.53
N ALA A 43 -0.49 6.95 -1.42
CA ALA A 43 -0.53 5.53 -1.07
C ALA A 43 -1.31 4.72 -2.11
N ILE A 44 -2.51 5.16 -2.48
CA ILE A 44 -3.33 4.48 -3.49
C ILE A 44 -2.61 4.42 -4.83
N LYS A 45 -2.06 5.55 -5.31
CA LYS A 45 -1.29 5.56 -6.57
C LYS A 45 -0.08 4.63 -6.51
N ALA A 46 0.61 4.54 -5.37
CA ALA A 46 1.76 3.67 -5.21
C ALA A 46 1.37 2.20 -5.28
N VAL A 47 0.27 1.80 -4.64
CA VAL A 47 -0.27 0.44 -4.74
C VAL A 47 -0.67 0.12 -6.19
N THR A 48 -1.32 1.06 -6.89
CA THR A 48 -1.69 0.87 -8.30
C THR A 48 -0.47 0.65 -9.20
N ILE A 49 0.60 1.43 -9.01
CA ILE A 49 1.85 1.23 -9.76
C ILE A 49 2.52 -0.09 -9.37
N ALA A 50 2.53 -0.43 -8.08
CA ALA A 50 3.13 -1.67 -7.59
C ALA A 50 2.45 -2.91 -8.17
N ARG A 51 1.12 -2.89 -8.38
CA ARG A 51 0.40 -3.96 -9.10
C ARG A 51 0.99 -4.20 -10.48
N GLY A 52 1.28 -3.14 -11.23
CA GLY A 52 1.96 -3.24 -12.53
C GLY A 52 3.37 -3.84 -12.42
N TYR A 53 4.11 -3.52 -11.35
CA TYR A 53 5.45 -4.07 -11.14
C TYR A 53 5.46 -5.56 -10.80
N VAL A 54 4.40 -6.10 -10.21
CA VAL A 54 4.30 -7.51 -9.81
C VAL A 54 3.48 -8.38 -10.76
N HIS A 55 2.92 -7.79 -11.81
CA HIS A 55 2.10 -8.48 -12.80
C HIS A 55 2.80 -9.72 -13.37
N ASP A 56 4.05 -9.56 -13.80
CA ASP A 56 4.84 -10.65 -14.40
C ASP A 56 5.38 -11.64 -13.36
N ASP A 57 5.27 -11.33 -12.06
CA ASP A 57 5.59 -12.25 -10.97
C ASP A 57 4.45 -13.26 -10.69
N GLY A 58 3.34 -13.18 -11.42
CA GLY A 58 2.23 -14.15 -11.35
C GLY A 58 1.28 -13.94 -10.15
N PHE A 59 1.27 -12.76 -9.55
CA PHE A 59 0.34 -12.41 -8.47
C PHE A 59 -0.16 -10.96 -8.60
N ASP A 60 -1.26 -10.68 -7.92
CA ASP A 60 -1.86 -9.35 -7.81
C ASP A 60 -1.87 -8.88 -6.34
N LEU A 61 -2.21 -7.61 -6.12
CA LEU A 61 -2.28 -7.00 -4.81
C LEU A 61 -3.72 -6.61 -4.46
N VAL A 62 -4.16 -6.97 -3.25
CA VAL A 62 -5.40 -6.49 -2.64
C VAL A 62 -5.08 -5.49 -1.55
N LEU A 63 -5.81 -4.38 -1.53
CA LEU A 63 -5.70 -3.33 -0.52
C LEU A 63 -6.93 -3.31 0.37
N VAL A 64 -6.76 -3.42 1.68
CA VAL A 64 -7.86 -3.39 2.66
C VAL A 64 -7.65 -2.20 3.62
N PRO A 65 -8.39 -1.09 3.44
CA PRO A 65 -8.27 0.09 4.31
C PRO A 65 -9.05 -0.09 5.62
N TYR A 66 -8.53 0.52 6.69
CA TYR A 66 -9.23 0.69 7.97
C TYR A 66 -8.76 1.96 8.69
N PHE A 67 -9.59 2.49 9.58
CA PHE A 67 -9.21 3.62 10.43
C PHE A 67 -8.40 3.16 11.64
N THR A 68 -7.42 3.95 12.03
CA THR A 68 -6.68 3.78 13.28
C THR A 68 -6.40 5.14 13.89
N GLU A 69 -6.26 5.21 15.21
CA GLU A 69 -5.69 6.38 15.86
C GLU A 69 -4.17 6.25 15.93
N VAL A 70 -3.47 7.36 15.74
CA VAL A 70 -2.02 7.46 15.92
C VAL A 70 -1.66 8.76 16.63
N GLU A 71 -0.62 8.73 17.45
CA GLU A 71 -0.11 9.92 18.12
C GLU A 71 0.89 10.66 17.22
N ILE A 72 0.65 11.95 17.01
CA ILE A 72 1.53 12.85 16.26
C ILE A 72 1.66 14.14 17.05
N GLU A 73 2.90 14.49 17.40
CA GLU A 73 3.22 15.72 18.15
C GLU A 73 2.41 15.83 19.47
N GLY A 74 2.19 14.69 20.14
CA GLY A 74 1.43 14.63 21.39
C GLY A 74 -0.10 14.73 21.22
N ALA A 75 -0.60 14.73 19.98
CA ALA A 75 -2.03 14.75 19.71
C ALA A 75 -2.47 13.50 18.94
N GLU A 76 -3.60 12.91 19.34
CA GLU A 76 -4.22 11.84 18.59
C GLU A 76 -4.74 12.37 17.23
N ARG A 77 -4.53 11.55 16.21
CA ARG A 77 -4.95 11.80 14.84
C ARG A 77 -5.50 10.51 14.26
N THR A 78 -6.68 10.61 13.65
CA THR A 78 -7.22 9.53 12.84
C THR A 78 -6.40 9.39 11.56
N ALA A 79 -5.79 8.23 11.39
CA ALA A 79 -5.07 7.81 10.20
C ALA A 79 -5.86 6.75 9.43
N ILE A 80 -5.53 6.59 8.15
CA ILE A 80 -5.94 5.41 7.39
C ILE A 80 -4.74 4.47 7.34
N ARG A 81 -4.95 3.26 7.86
CA ARG A 81 -4.08 2.11 7.60
C ARG A 81 -4.63 1.33 6.43
N MET A 82 -3.74 0.78 5.62
CA MET A 82 -4.12 -0.08 4.50
C MET A 82 -3.24 -1.31 4.53
N VAL A 83 -3.87 -2.47 4.64
CA VAL A 83 -3.18 -3.76 4.53
C VAL A 83 -3.08 -4.13 3.06
N ILE A 84 -1.91 -4.58 2.63
CA ILE A 84 -1.67 -5.12 1.29
C ILE A 84 -1.47 -6.63 1.40
N HIS A 85 -2.30 -7.39 0.69
CA HIS A 85 -2.20 -8.83 0.59
C HIS A 85 -1.80 -9.25 -0.81
N LYS A 86 -0.93 -10.25 -0.90
CA LYS A 86 -0.66 -10.98 -2.14
C LYS A 86 -1.85 -11.87 -2.45
N GLN A 87 -2.42 -11.74 -3.65
CA GLN A 87 -3.48 -12.61 -4.15
C GLN A 87 -3.01 -13.33 -5.42
N PRO A 88 -3.28 -14.64 -5.59
CA PRO A 88 -3.06 -15.30 -6.86
C PRO A 88 -3.85 -14.60 -7.98
N VAL A 89 -3.24 -14.45 -9.17
CA VAL A 89 -3.97 -14.01 -10.35
C VAL A 89 -4.99 -15.09 -10.69
N THR A 90 -6.24 -14.87 -10.30
CA THR A 90 -7.35 -15.69 -10.75
C THR A 90 -7.82 -15.11 -12.07
N THR A 91 -7.91 -15.95 -13.09
CA THR A 91 -8.38 -15.59 -14.44
C THR A 91 -9.88 -15.27 -14.43
N ASN A 92 -10.34 -14.36 -13.57
CA ASN A 92 -11.71 -13.85 -13.58
C ASN A 92 -11.70 -12.49 -14.27
N GLY A 93 -11.68 -12.53 -15.61
CA GLY A 93 -12.42 -11.64 -16.52
C GLY A 93 -12.38 -10.11 -16.38
N LEU A 94 -11.58 -9.53 -15.48
CA LEU A 94 -11.41 -8.09 -15.37
C LEU A 94 -10.00 -7.74 -15.84
N THR A 95 -9.83 -7.85 -17.16
CA THR A 95 -8.89 -7.00 -17.89
C THR A 95 -9.34 -5.56 -17.72
N HIS A 96 -8.63 -4.79 -16.91
CA HIS A 96 -8.70 -3.33 -16.93
C HIS A 96 -7.84 -2.78 -18.06
#